data_AF-A0AAD3CGL1-F1
#
_entry.id   AF-A0AAD3CGL1-F1
#
_cell.length_a   1.000
_cell.length_b   1.000
_cell.length_c   1.000
_cell.angle_alpha   90.00
_cell.angle_beta   90.00
_cell.angle_gamma   90.00
#
_symmetry.space_group_name_H-M   'P 1'
#
loop_
_entity.id
_entity.type
_entity.pdbx_description
1 polymer ?
#
loop_
_entity_poly.entity_id
_entity_poly.type
_entity_poly.pdbx_seq_one_letter_code
_entity_poly.pdbx_strand_id
1 'polypeptide(L)'
;MSHAKLFREGVRDLPNSSYGSNLYLLSEESGDYYPYCPISENHRQSSIFLILRWCSSIIHKILNVYLSSPLLLVLLPLLLGVCIGICIASYLNDGSTNKNKAPFGSRWEKINTLLSTIWFVLSSEFKFDSEHTGQDQIFEKNEGDSSSAENSICEINDDDDDEERDEKTRKYLKSEVHSHRESGVPFDAIPKHIAVIMDGNRRYGRSKYNNVAKGHWDGSKTLVDFCKWCLAEGVQILTVYAFSTENWNRSKSEISALMNIFVKYCDELRIEAVKKGIRIQVLSTETDQIPKDVADGMKKMVDDTKNGDRLTLNICLSYGSRGEIVNACRGVIQDVQNGQITLNDVDEKIIQQKLLTGTSTDPDLIIRTSGEYRLSNFLLWQAAYSEMFFLDKQWPELNKFDLLQVIRQYANDRKRRFGK
;
A
#
# COMPACT_ATOMS: atom_id res chain seq x y z
N MET A 1 -51.72 -13.22 31.89
CA MET A 1 -53.04 -12.64 32.19
C MET A 1 -53.40 -11.69 31.04
N SER A 2 -54.53 -11.96 30.36
CA SER A 2 -55.33 -11.19 29.38
C SER A 2 -54.60 -10.48 28.21
N HIS A 3 -54.77 -10.82 26.92
CA HIS A 3 -55.96 -10.82 26.02
C HIS A 3 -56.68 -9.46 25.83
N ALA A 4 -56.48 -8.90 24.62
CA ALA A 4 -57.47 -8.57 23.57
C ALA A 4 -58.51 -7.43 23.71
N LYS A 5 -58.87 -6.90 22.50
CA LYS A 5 -60.07 -6.12 22.08
C LYS A 5 -60.03 -4.59 22.32
N LEU A 6 -60.53 -3.70 21.45
CA LEU A 6 -61.42 -3.80 20.27
C LEU A 6 -61.36 -2.49 19.43
N PHE A 7 -61.62 -2.65 18.14
CA PHE A 7 -62.05 -1.67 17.13
C PHE A 7 -63.29 -0.83 17.54
N ARG A 8 -63.38 0.43 17.08
CA ARG A 8 -64.60 1.05 16.48
C ARG A 8 -64.27 2.43 15.91
N GLU A 9 -64.32 2.56 14.58
CA GLU A 9 -65.39 3.20 13.79
C GLU A 9 -65.15 4.71 13.57
N GLY A 10 -65.13 5.10 12.29
CA GLY A 10 -64.89 6.46 11.85
C GLY A 10 -66.09 7.38 12.00
N VAL A 11 -65.80 8.66 12.24
CA VAL A 11 -66.67 9.83 12.08
C VAL A 11 -65.72 10.96 11.66
N ARG A 12 -65.66 11.29 10.37
CA ARG A 12 -66.29 12.45 9.71
C ARG A 12 -65.81 13.82 10.21
N ASP A 13 -65.31 14.58 9.25
CA ASP A 13 -65.48 16.02 9.02
C ASP A 13 -65.10 17.03 10.14
N LEU A 14 -64.15 17.89 9.75
CA LEU A 14 -63.66 19.16 10.33
C LEU A 14 -64.79 20.09 10.89
N PRO A 15 -64.56 21.15 11.73
CA PRO A 15 -63.38 22.05 11.69
C PRO A 15 -62.94 22.79 13.01
N ASN A 16 -61.87 23.57 12.86
CA ASN A 16 -61.51 24.82 13.56
C ASN A 16 -61.08 24.83 15.06
N SER A 17 -59.78 25.15 15.20
CA SER A 17 -59.19 26.17 16.08
C SER A 17 -59.29 26.06 17.61
N SER A 18 -58.12 26.36 18.20
CA SER A 18 -57.86 26.96 19.53
C SER A 18 -57.78 26.06 20.78
N TYR A 19 -56.59 26.12 21.41
CA TYR A 19 -56.28 25.94 22.83
C TYR A 19 -56.40 24.55 23.48
N GLY A 20 -55.23 23.94 23.72
CA GLY A 20 -54.71 23.66 25.07
C GLY A 20 -55.24 22.45 25.84
N SER A 21 -54.39 21.42 26.00
CA SER A 21 -54.30 20.65 27.26
C SER A 21 -52.95 19.92 27.34
N ASN A 22 -52.01 20.53 28.06
CA ASN A 22 -50.73 19.94 28.44
C ASN A 22 -50.93 18.94 29.58
N LEU A 23 -50.35 17.75 29.47
CA LEU A 23 -50.16 16.82 30.59
C LEU A 23 -48.65 16.76 30.89
N TYR A 24 -48.23 17.37 32.00
CA TYR A 24 -46.85 17.36 32.48
C TYR A 24 -46.64 16.20 33.47
N LEU A 25 -45.52 15.48 33.35
CA LEU A 25 -44.97 14.63 34.41
C LEU A 25 -43.64 15.23 34.89
N LEU A 26 -43.56 15.45 36.19
CA LEU A 26 -42.43 16.05 36.91
C LEU A 26 -41.28 15.06 37.09
N SER A 27 -40.05 15.53 36.88
CA SER A 27 -38.83 14.95 37.43
C SER A 27 -38.08 16.08 38.14
N GLU A 28 -37.93 15.96 39.46
CA GLU A 28 -37.06 16.83 40.25
C GLU A 28 -35.59 16.62 39.83
N GLU A 29 -34.80 17.69 39.95
CA GLU A 29 -33.39 17.83 39.57
C GLU A 29 -33.12 18.14 38.08
N SER A 30 -32.90 19.44 37.84
CA SER A 30 -32.55 20.15 36.59
C SER A 30 -33.76 20.72 35.81
N GLY A 31 -34.00 22.03 36.01
CA GLY A 31 -35.16 22.77 35.52
C GLY A 31 -35.05 23.23 34.06
N ASP A 32 -35.03 22.29 33.12
CA ASP A 32 -35.12 22.59 31.67
C ASP A 32 -36.30 21.88 31.02
N TYR A 33 -37.22 22.65 30.43
CA TYR A 33 -38.40 22.18 29.69
C TYR A 33 -38.02 21.90 28.22
N TYR A 34 -38.23 20.68 27.72
CA TYR A 34 -38.12 20.35 26.29
C TYR A 34 -39.47 19.90 25.69
N PRO A 35 -39.86 20.37 24.49
CA PRO A 35 -41.10 19.94 23.83
C PRO A 35 -40.97 18.53 23.22
N TYR A 36 -42.04 17.75 23.34
CA TYR A 36 -42.19 16.41 22.78
C TYR A 36 -42.38 16.47 21.25
N CYS A 37 -41.43 15.94 20.47
CA CYS A 37 -41.52 15.81 19.01
C CYS A 37 -41.85 14.35 18.64
N PRO A 38 -42.83 14.07 17.76
CA PRO A 38 -43.20 12.71 17.41
C PRO A 38 -42.12 12.02 16.58
N ILE A 39 -41.95 10.73 16.87
CA ILE A 39 -40.92 9.83 16.36
C ILE A 39 -41.02 9.66 14.84
N SER A 40 -39.97 10.03 14.11
CA SER A 40 -39.65 9.48 12.79
C SER A 40 -38.14 9.20 12.66
N GLU A 41 -37.84 8.01 12.12
CA GLU A 41 -36.58 7.59 11.48
C GLU A 41 -35.24 8.18 11.97
N ASN A 42 -34.81 7.86 13.20
CA ASN A 42 -33.42 8.14 13.60
C ASN A 42 -32.70 7.08 14.45
N HIS A 43 -33.28 5.88 14.60
CA HIS A 43 -32.66 4.82 15.43
C HIS A 43 -31.46 4.08 14.80
N ARG A 44 -31.19 4.22 13.49
CA ARG A 44 -30.01 3.59 12.85
C ARG A 44 -28.72 4.39 13.02
N GLN A 45 -28.78 5.73 13.03
CA GLN A 45 -27.58 6.56 13.15
C GLN A 45 -27.01 6.57 14.58
N SER A 46 -27.87 6.63 15.61
CA SER A 46 -27.43 6.61 17.02
C SER A 46 -26.75 5.30 17.42
N SER A 47 -27.20 4.17 16.85
CA SER A 47 -26.63 2.84 17.12
C SER A 47 -25.24 2.68 16.50
N ILE A 48 -25.02 3.19 15.28
CA ILE A 48 -23.72 3.16 14.61
C ILE A 48 -22.74 4.09 15.31
N PHE A 49 -23.19 5.27 15.75
CA PHE A 49 -22.35 6.21 16.47
C PHE A 49 -21.89 5.67 17.84
N LEU A 50 -22.77 4.96 18.55
CA LEU A 50 -22.45 4.24 19.78
C LEU A 50 -21.43 3.11 19.53
N ILE A 51 -21.61 2.33 18.45
CA ILE A 51 -20.66 1.27 18.07
C ILE A 51 -19.29 1.87 17.71
N LEU A 52 -19.24 2.95 16.94
CA LEU A 52 -17.98 3.59 16.55
C LEU A 52 -17.24 4.20 17.75
N ARG A 53 -17.96 4.81 18.70
CA ARG A 53 -17.38 5.27 19.97
C ARG A 53 -16.86 4.11 20.81
N TRP A 54 -17.59 3.00 20.86
CA TRP A 54 -17.18 1.80 21.60
C TRP A 54 -15.93 1.17 20.98
N CYS A 55 -15.89 1.02 19.65
CA CYS A 55 -14.72 0.54 18.91
C CYS A 55 -13.51 1.46 19.09
N SER A 56 -13.69 2.78 19.02
CA SER A 56 -12.61 3.75 19.25
C SER A 56 -12.03 3.63 20.66
N SER A 57 -12.88 3.49 21.69
CA SER A 57 -12.44 3.31 23.07
C SER A 57 -11.66 2.00 23.28
N ILE A 58 -12.08 0.91 22.63
CA ILE A 58 -11.37 -0.37 22.67
C ILE A 58 -10.03 -0.28 21.97
N ILE A 59 -9.99 0.32 20.77
CA ILE A 59 -8.75 0.51 20.03
C ILE A 59 -7.77 1.34 20.85
N HIS A 60 -8.22 2.43 21.47
CA HIS A 60 -7.36 3.26 22.32
C HIS A 60 -6.82 2.49 23.54
N LYS A 61 -7.65 1.65 24.18
CA LYS A 61 -7.21 0.79 25.29
C LYS A 61 -6.21 -0.27 24.84
N ILE A 62 -6.43 -0.89 23.69
CA ILE A 62 -5.50 -1.87 23.10
C ILE A 62 -4.18 -1.19 22.71
N LEU A 63 -4.24 0.01 22.13
CA LEU A 63 -3.05 0.77 21.75
C LEU A 63 -2.23 1.21 22.96
N ASN A 64 -2.88 1.62 24.05
CA ASN A 64 -2.20 1.96 25.29
C ASN A 64 -1.56 0.73 25.97
N VAL A 65 -2.21 -0.43 25.91
CA VAL A 65 -1.61 -1.70 26.37
C VAL A 65 -0.44 -2.11 25.46
N TYR A 66 -0.56 -1.93 24.14
CA TYR A 66 0.49 -2.19 23.16
C TYR A 66 1.75 -1.36 23.41
N LEU A 67 1.58 -0.05 23.67
CA LEU A 67 2.67 0.87 23.94
C LEU A 67 3.31 0.64 25.31
N SER A 68 2.55 0.16 26.29
CA SER A 68 3.05 -0.04 27.66
C SER A 68 3.74 -1.39 27.86
N SER A 69 3.34 -2.46 27.16
CA SER A 69 3.93 -3.80 27.29
C SER A 69 3.59 -4.73 26.12
N PRO A 70 4.44 -4.84 25.09
CA PRO A 70 4.19 -5.65 23.88
C PRO A 70 3.99 -7.15 24.17
N LEU A 71 4.61 -7.67 25.25
CA LEU A 71 4.51 -9.07 25.68
C LEU A 71 3.08 -9.47 26.09
N LEU A 72 2.30 -8.54 26.64
CA LEU A 72 0.93 -8.78 27.10
C LEU A 72 -0.02 -9.09 25.94
N LEU A 73 0.20 -8.46 24.77
CA LEU A 73 -0.61 -8.68 23.57
C LEU A 73 -0.39 -10.06 22.94
N VAL A 74 0.77 -10.67 23.19
CA VAL A 74 1.08 -12.03 22.74
C VAL A 74 0.58 -13.06 23.75
N LEU A 75 0.72 -12.76 25.05
CA LEU A 75 0.33 -13.67 26.12
C LEU A 75 -1.19 -13.77 26.31
N LEU A 76 -1.95 -12.68 26.13
CA LEU A 76 -3.40 -12.67 26.37
C LEU A 76 -4.17 -13.61 25.42
N PRO A 77 -3.95 -13.57 24.09
CA PRO A 77 -4.62 -14.47 23.15
C PRO A 77 -4.19 -15.93 23.34
N LEU A 78 -2.92 -16.16 23.72
CA LEU A 78 -2.39 -17.48 24.05
C LEU A 78 -3.08 -18.05 25.31
N LEU A 79 -3.18 -17.26 26.38
CA LEU A 79 -3.90 -17.65 27.60
C LEU A 79 -5.39 -17.88 27.33
N LEU A 80 -6.03 -17.01 26.54
CA LEU A 80 -7.43 -17.18 26.14
C LEU A 80 -7.63 -18.47 25.34
N GLY A 81 -6.72 -18.75 24.39
CA GLY A 81 -6.72 -19.96 23.58
C GLY A 81 -6.52 -21.22 24.42
N VAL A 82 -5.64 -21.19 25.41
CA VAL A 82 -5.43 -22.29 26.37
C VAL A 82 -6.68 -22.48 27.25
N CYS A 83 -7.28 -21.41 27.77
CA CYS A 83 -8.52 -21.51 28.55
C CYS A 83 -9.69 -22.08 27.73
N ILE A 84 -9.87 -21.62 26.49
CA ILE A 84 -10.89 -22.15 25.57
C ILE A 84 -10.60 -23.62 25.25
N GLY A 85 -9.35 -23.98 24.98
CA GLY A 85 -8.91 -25.35 24.74
C GLY A 85 -9.20 -26.28 25.92
N ILE A 86 -8.92 -25.84 27.16
CA ILE A 86 -9.21 -26.60 28.38
C ILE A 86 -10.72 -26.76 28.59
N CYS A 87 -11.52 -25.71 28.32
CA CYS A 87 -12.98 -25.77 28.40
C CYS A 87 -13.57 -26.76 27.38
N ILE A 88 -13.07 -26.73 26.13
CA ILE A 88 -13.50 -27.65 25.07
C ILE A 88 -13.05 -29.09 25.40
N ALA A 89 -11.81 -29.29 25.83
CA ALA A 89 -11.30 -30.60 26.21
C ALA A 89 -12.09 -31.18 27.40
N SER A 90 -12.43 -30.34 28.40
CA SER A 90 -13.25 -30.76 29.54
C SER A 90 -14.69 -31.09 29.13
N TYR A 91 -15.25 -30.37 28.15
CA TYR A 91 -16.58 -30.63 27.60
C TYR A 91 -16.62 -31.92 26.76
N LEU A 92 -15.58 -32.19 25.97
CA LEU A 92 -15.47 -33.39 25.14
C LEU A 92 -15.14 -34.65 25.96
N ASN A 93 -14.38 -34.51 27.05
CA ASN A 93 -14.05 -35.64 27.94
C ASN A 93 -15.21 -36.04 28.87
N ASP A 94 -16.24 -35.17 29.03
CA ASP A 94 -17.51 -35.49 29.73
C ASP A 94 -18.44 -36.37 28.85
N GLY A 95 -18.06 -36.67 27.60
CA GLY A 95 -18.80 -37.54 26.68
C GLY A 95 -18.70 -39.04 26.98
N SER A 96 -17.82 -39.46 27.89
CA SER A 96 -17.69 -40.86 28.30
C SER A 96 -17.93 -41.04 29.80
N THR A 97 -19.10 -41.60 30.11
CA THR A 97 -19.47 -42.25 31.37
C THR A 97 -19.75 -41.37 32.60
N ASN A 98 -21.02 -41.48 33.01
CA ASN A 98 -21.54 -41.56 34.38
C ASN A 98 -22.45 -40.41 34.84
N LYS A 99 -23.72 -40.78 35.04
CA LYS A 99 -24.80 -39.96 35.61
C LYS A 99 -24.47 -39.65 37.07
N ASN A 100 -24.02 -38.43 37.33
CA ASN A 100 -24.17 -37.64 38.56
C ASN A 100 -23.00 -36.67 38.64
N LYS A 101 -23.21 -35.38 38.34
CA LYS A 101 -22.42 -34.29 38.94
C LYS A 101 -23.03 -32.89 38.67
N ALA A 102 -22.96 -32.10 39.75
CA ALA A 102 -23.37 -30.72 40.05
C ALA A 102 -23.93 -29.81 38.93
N PRO A 103 -24.95 -28.98 39.25
CA PRO A 103 -25.58 -28.07 38.30
C PRO A 103 -24.60 -27.01 37.78
N PHE A 104 -24.86 -26.62 36.54
CA PHE A 104 -24.13 -25.68 35.68
C PHE A 104 -23.67 -24.37 36.35
N GLY A 105 -24.33 -23.95 37.44
CA GLY A 105 -24.01 -22.74 38.21
C GLY A 105 -22.63 -22.77 38.90
N SER A 106 -22.20 -23.91 39.45
CA SER A 106 -20.92 -24.01 40.17
C SER A 106 -19.67 -23.91 39.28
N ARG A 107 -19.83 -24.16 37.96
CA ARG A 107 -18.74 -24.09 36.97
C ARG A 107 -18.55 -22.66 36.46
N TRP A 108 -19.63 -21.88 36.36
CA TRP A 108 -19.57 -20.44 36.00
C TRP A 108 -18.95 -19.58 37.10
N GLU A 109 -19.18 -19.91 38.37
CA GLU A 109 -18.52 -19.20 39.49
C GLU A 109 -17.00 -19.33 39.42
N LYS A 110 -16.47 -20.50 39.02
CA LYS A 110 -15.02 -20.70 38.89
C LYS A 110 -14.40 -19.92 37.75
N ILE A 111 -15.09 -19.83 36.61
CA ILE A 111 -14.68 -19.01 35.47
C ILE A 111 -14.73 -17.53 35.85
N ASN A 112 -15.81 -17.10 36.52
CA ASN A 112 -15.95 -15.72 36.95
C ASN A 112 -14.90 -15.34 38.01
N THR A 113 -14.57 -16.26 38.92
CA THR A 113 -13.48 -16.07 39.90
C THR A 113 -12.14 -15.92 39.19
N LEU A 114 -11.84 -16.78 38.22
CA LEU A 114 -10.59 -16.73 37.44
C LEU A 114 -10.45 -15.42 36.66
N LEU A 115 -11.51 -14.98 35.97
CA LEU A 115 -11.54 -13.71 35.23
C LEU A 115 -11.41 -12.51 36.18
N SER A 116 -12.02 -12.58 37.36
CA SER A 116 -11.91 -11.55 38.39
C SER A 116 -10.50 -11.47 38.98
N THR A 117 -9.82 -12.61 39.17
CA THR A 117 -8.42 -12.64 39.62
C THR A 117 -7.48 -12.07 38.56
N ILE A 118 -7.68 -12.41 37.28
CA ILE A 118 -6.92 -11.86 36.16
C ILE A 118 -7.11 -10.33 36.10
N TRP A 119 -8.35 -9.86 36.24
CA TRP A 119 -8.65 -8.42 36.28
C TRP A 119 -8.00 -7.71 37.47
N PHE A 120 -8.01 -8.33 38.66
CA PHE A 120 -7.38 -7.77 39.87
C PHE A 120 -5.85 -7.68 39.74
N VAL A 121 -5.20 -8.68 39.16
CA VAL A 121 -3.75 -8.69 38.91
C VAL A 121 -3.39 -7.60 37.88
N LEU A 122 -4.17 -7.47 36.80
CA LEU A 122 -3.92 -6.46 35.77
C LEU A 122 -4.20 -5.02 36.25
N SER A 123 -5.12 -4.83 37.20
CA SER A 123 -5.45 -3.50 37.77
C SER A 123 -4.57 -3.09 38.95
N SER A 124 -3.90 -4.03 39.62
CA SER A 124 -2.97 -3.72 40.72
C SER A 124 -1.57 -3.31 40.28
N GLU A 125 -1.14 -3.67 39.06
CA GLU A 125 0.15 -3.22 38.47
C GLU A 125 0.08 -1.84 37.78
N PHE A 126 -1.11 -1.28 37.55
CA PHE A 126 -1.30 0.02 36.90
C PHE A 126 -1.90 1.05 37.88
N LYS A 127 -1.06 1.64 38.73
CA LYS A 127 -1.32 2.98 39.26
C LYS A 127 -0.43 3.96 38.51
N PHE A 128 -1.03 4.85 37.73
CA PHE A 128 -0.34 6.04 37.24
C PHE A 128 -1.21 7.27 37.46
N ASP A 129 -0.61 8.24 38.12
CA ASP A 129 -1.18 9.51 38.55
C ASP A 129 -1.67 10.33 37.36
N SER A 130 -2.87 10.88 37.48
CA SER A 130 -3.48 11.79 36.53
C SER A 130 -3.14 13.24 36.90
N GLU A 131 -2.13 13.82 36.28
CA GLU A 131 -2.05 15.28 36.13
C GLU A 131 -1.64 15.64 34.70
N HIS A 132 -2.37 16.63 34.16
CA HIS A 132 -2.18 17.36 32.89
C HIS A 132 -2.99 16.88 31.68
N THR A 133 -4.30 17.14 31.74
CA THR A 133 -5.14 17.42 30.56
C THR A 133 -5.12 18.92 30.24
N GLY A 134 -4.79 19.28 29.01
CA GLY A 134 -5.00 20.63 28.50
C GLY A 134 -4.61 20.77 27.04
N GLN A 135 -5.62 20.68 26.16
CA GLN A 135 -5.82 21.41 24.89
C GLN A 135 -6.44 20.54 23.79
N ASP A 136 -7.75 20.37 23.86
CA ASP A 136 -8.61 20.10 22.71
C ASP A 136 -9.49 21.33 22.49
N GLN A 137 -9.14 22.20 21.53
CA GLN A 137 -10.09 23.08 20.84
C GLN A 137 -9.53 23.44 19.45
N ILE A 138 -10.31 23.10 18.42
CA ILE A 138 -10.65 23.88 17.21
C ILE A 138 -10.98 22.88 16.09
N PHE A 139 -12.25 22.46 16.04
CA PHE A 139 -12.94 22.00 14.84
C PHE A 139 -14.37 22.49 14.95
N GLU A 140 -14.68 23.61 14.29
CA GLU A 140 -16.05 23.96 13.92
C GLU A 140 -16.00 25.07 12.86
N LYS A 141 -16.31 24.70 11.61
CA LYS A 141 -17.27 25.41 10.74
C LYS A 141 -17.23 24.90 9.30
N ASN A 142 -18.29 24.19 8.92
CA ASN A 142 -19.23 24.53 7.85
C ASN A 142 -19.68 23.27 7.10
N GLU A 143 -20.78 22.68 7.60
CA GLU A 143 -21.74 21.98 6.74
C GLU A 143 -22.76 23.00 6.22
N GLY A 144 -23.07 22.90 4.93
CA GLY A 144 -24.12 23.68 4.27
C GLY A 144 -24.58 22.95 3.02
N ASP A 145 -25.73 22.29 3.17
CA ASP A 145 -26.73 21.87 2.20
C ASP A 145 -26.39 20.94 1.01
N SER A 146 -26.96 19.75 1.11
CA SER A 146 -27.31 18.87 -0.01
C SER A 146 -28.78 19.07 -0.41
N SER A 147 -29.09 19.24 -1.70
CA SER A 147 -29.97 18.30 -2.44
C SER A 147 -30.23 18.69 -3.90
N SER A 148 -30.24 17.64 -4.72
CA SER A 148 -30.93 17.43 -6.02
C SER A 148 -30.56 18.30 -7.24
N ALA A 149 -29.85 17.70 -8.20
CA ALA A 149 -30.37 17.42 -9.54
C ALA A 149 -29.37 16.56 -10.34
N GLU A 150 -29.91 15.58 -11.06
CA GLU A 150 -29.22 14.57 -11.85
C GLU A 150 -28.58 15.09 -13.14
N ASN A 151 -27.62 14.31 -13.65
CA ASN A 151 -27.17 14.24 -15.05
C ASN A 151 -26.65 15.52 -15.71
N SER A 152 -25.34 15.75 -15.59
CA SER A 152 -24.55 16.46 -16.60
C SER A 152 -23.13 15.89 -16.58
N ILE A 153 -22.76 15.15 -17.63
CA ILE A 153 -21.36 14.88 -17.94
C ILE A 153 -20.76 16.22 -18.34
N CYS A 154 -20.07 16.88 -17.40
CA CYS A 154 -19.20 17.99 -17.75
C CYS A 154 -17.85 17.39 -18.16
N GLU A 155 -17.57 17.42 -19.46
CA GLU A 155 -16.20 17.40 -19.98
C GLU A 155 -15.45 18.55 -19.30
N ILE A 156 -14.62 18.21 -18.33
CA ILE A 156 -13.62 19.12 -17.78
C ILE A 156 -12.50 19.14 -18.83
N ASN A 157 -12.32 20.29 -19.47
CA ASN A 157 -11.14 20.57 -20.27
C ASN A 157 -9.92 20.57 -19.33
N ASP A 158 -9.27 19.40 -19.18
CA ASP A 158 -8.07 19.17 -18.37
C ASP A 158 -6.76 19.59 -19.09
N ASP A 159 -6.85 20.14 -20.31
CA ASP A 159 -5.66 20.39 -21.15
C ASP A 159 -4.77 21.53 -20.64
N ASP A 160 -5.35 22.59 -20.05
CA ASP A 160 -4.57 23.74 -19.53
C ASP A 160 -3.77 23.38 -18.25
N ASP A 161 -4.32 22.50 -17.42
CA ASP A 161 -3.71 21.98 -16.17
C ASP A 161 -2.56 20.99 -16.45
N ASP A 162 -2.56 20.39 -17.64
CA ASP A 162 -1.54 19.46 -18.12
C ASP A 162 -0.31 20.20 -18.66
N GLU A 163 -0.48 21.30 -19.41
CA GLU A 163 0.66 22.09 -19.93
C GLU A 163 1.46 22.82 -18.85
N GLU A 164 0.80 23.49 -17.90
CA GLU A 164 1.49 24.17 -16.79
C GLU A 164 2.25 23.16 -15.91
N ARG A 165 1.67 21.97 -15.72
CA ARG A 165 2.29 20.87 -14.97
C ARG A 165 3.48 20.29 -15.71
N ASP A 166 3.38 20.12 -17.03
CA ASP A 166 4.49 19.67 -17.87
C ASP A 166 5.64 20.70 -17.79
N GLU A 167 5.35 22.01 -17.81
CA GLU A 167 6.36 23.06 -17.63
C GLU A 167 7.03 23.01 -16.24
N LYS A 168 6.25 22.84 -15.17
CA LYS A 168 6.79 22.70 -13.81
C LYS A 168 7.69 21.46 -13.67
N THR A 169 7.32 20.37 -14.33
CA THR A 169 8.12 19.14 -14.37
C THR A 169 9.44 19.37 -15.10
N ARG A 170 9.40 19.95 -16.31
CA ARG A 170 10.62 20.32 -17.06
C ARG A 170 11.53 21.25 -16.26
N LYS A 171 10.97 22.24 -15.55
CA LYS A 171 11.74 23.16 -14.71
C LYS A 171 12.39 22.47 -13.51
N TYR A 172 11.67 21.56 -12.85
CA TYR A 172 12.20 20.74 -11.77
C TYR A 172 13.36 19.86 -12.22
N LEU A 173 13.19 19.18 -13.36
CA LEU A 173 14.20 18.30 -13.94
C LEU A 173 15.51 19.03 -14.25
N LYS A 174 15.40 20.25 -14.82
CA LYS A 174 16.54 21.11 -15.17
C LYS A 174 17.32 21.65 -13.95
N SER A 175 16.74 21.64 -12.75
CA SER A 175 17.41 22.18 -11.55
C SER A 175 18.64 21.35 -11.17
N GLU A 176 19.76 22.02 -10.90
CA GLU A 176 20.98 21.36 -10.40
C GLU A 176 20.83 21.00 -8.92
N VAL A 177 20.30 19.81 -8.65
CA VAL A 177 20.44 19.21 -7.33
C VAL A 177 21.90 18.78 -7.19
N HIS A 178 22.63 19.43 -6.28
CA HIS A 178 23.99 19.05 -5.88
C HIS A 178 24.00 17.59 -5.40
N SER A 179 24.50 16.69 -6.26
CA SER A 179 24.51 15.24 -6.04
C SER A 179 25.72 14.82 -5.20
N HIS A 180 25.74 15.20 -3.93
CA HIS A 180 26.73 14.68 -2.99
C HIS A 180 26.23 13.35 -2.40
N ARG A 181 27.19 12.46 -2.12
CA ARG A 181 26.95 11.20 -1.41
C ARG A 181 26.55 11.50 0.02
N GLU A 182 25.50 10.87 0.49
CA GLU A 182 24.89 11.11 1.81
C GLU A 182 24.64 9.80 2.59
N SER A 183 24.81 8.63 1.96
CA SER A 183 24.69 7.35 2.66
C SER A 183 25.73 7.19 3.79
N GLY A 184 26.93 7.77 3.61
CA GLY A 184 28.08 7.52 4.49
C GLY A 184 28.68 6.12 4.34
N VAL A 185 28.25 5.36 3.32
CA VAL A 185 28.68 3.99 3.07
C VAL A 185 29.94 4.00 2.17
N PRO A 186 30.97 3.18 2.45
CA PRO A 186 32.13 3.02 1.56
C PRO A 186 31.73 2.59 0.15
N PHE A 187 32.44 3.05 -0.89
CA PHE A 187 32.07 2.80 -2.30
C PHE A 187 32.02 1.31 -2.66
N ASP A 188 32.90 0.50 -2.08
CA ASP A 188 32.96 -0.96 -2.27
C ASP A 188 31.78 -1.71 -1.61
N ALA A 189 31.09 -1.07 -0.66
CA ALA A 189 29.93 -1.61 0.02
C ALA A 189 28.59 -1.16 -0.60
N ILE A 190 28.59 -0.18 -1.51
CA ILE A 190 27.41 0.24 -2.26
C ILE A 190 26.94 -0.90 -3.19
N PRO A 191 25.63 -1.19 -3.28
CA PRO A 191 25.12 -2.12 -4.29
C PRO A 191 25.43 -1.57 -5.69
N LYS A 192 26.11 -2.36 -6.51
CA LYS A 192 26.45 -1.99 -7.89
C LYS A 192 25.21 -1.99 -8.76
N HIS A 193 24.29 -2.92 -8.52
CA HIS A 193 23.04 -3.03 -9.26
C HIS A 193 21.84 -3.04 -8.32
N ILE A 194 20.99 -2.01 -8.43
CA ILE A 194 19.68 -1.95 -7.77
C ILE A 194 18.58 -2.21 -8.80
N ALA A 195 17.64 -3.10 -8.48
CA ALA A 195 16.39 -3.21 -9.24
C ALA A 195 15.21 -2.76 -8.38
N VAL A 196 14.17 -2.17 -9.00
CA VAL A 196 13.02 -1.63 -8.26
C VAL A 196 11.69 -1.89 -8.96
N ILE A 197 10.73 -2.39 -8.18
CA ILE A 197 9.32 -2.55 -8.56
C ILE A 197 8.56 -1.33 -8.04
N MET A 198 8.21 -0.43 -8.94
CA MET A 198 7.60 0.89 -8.66
C MET A 198 6.08 0.79 -8.43
N ASP A 199 5.68 0.07 -7.39
CA ASP A 199 4.27 -0.21 -7.08
C ASP A 199 3.60 0.90 -6.23
N GLY A 200 2.28 1.01 -6.31
CA GLY A 200 1.48 1.94 -5.52
C GLY A 200 0.98 3.19 -6.24
N ASN A 201 1.43 3.48 -7.47
CA ASN A 201 1.03 4.68 -8.24
C ASN A 201 -0.50 4.89 -8.31
N ARG A 202 -1.26 3.83 -8.60
CA ARG A 202 -2.73 3.88 -8.71
C ARG A 202 -3.40 4.19 -7.37
N ARG A 203 -2.90 3.58 -6.28
CA ARG A 203 -3.41 3.79 -4.91
C ARG A 203 -3.17 5.25 -4.51
N TYR A 204 -1.98 5.76 -4.79
CA TYR A 204 -1.57 7.13 -4.48
C TYR A 204 -2.42 8.15 -5.24
N GLY A 205 -2.59 7.96 -6.55
CA GLY A 205 -3.40 8.86 -7.37
C GLY A 205 -4.86 8.91 -6.92
N ARG A 206 -5.44 7.75 -6.56
CA ARG A 206 -6.81 7.68 -6.03
C ARG A 206 -6.94 8.36 -4.66
N SER A 207 -6.05 8.08 -3.72
CA SER A 207 -6.16 8.62 -2.36
C SER A 207 -5.89 10.12 -2.31
N LYS A 208 -4.92 10.62 -3.08
CA LYS A 208 -4.46 12.01 -3.01
C LYS A 208 -5.22 12.95 -3.96
N TYR A 209 -5.57 12.48 -5.15
CA TYR A 209 -6.14 13.32 -6.21
C TYR A 209 -7.49 12.85 -6.74
N ASN A 210 -7.99 11.70 -6.28
CA ASN A 210 -9.08 10.97 -6.93
C ASN A 210 -8.83 10.73 -8.44
N ASN A 211 -7.55 10.66 -8.86
CA ASN A 211 -7.14 10.54 -10.26
C ASN A 211 -5.91 9.63 -10.37
N VAL A 212 -6.09 8.48 -11.02
CA VAL A 212 -5.04 7.46 -11.20
C VAL A 212 -3.89 7.96 -12.07
N ALA A 213 -4.16 8.72 -13.13
CA ALA A 213 -3.14 9.23 -14.04
C ALA A 213 -2.19 10.21 -13.33
N LYS A 214 -2.72 11.07 -12.45
CA LYS A 214 -1.89 11.97 -11.62
C LYS A 214 -0.91 11.19 -10.72
N GLY A 215 -1.28 10.00 -10.25
CA GLY A 215 -0.38 9.14 -9.48
C GLY A 215 0.78 8.57 -10.32
N HIS A 216 0.53 8.21 -11.58
CA HIS A 216 1.59 7.76 -12.49
C HIS A 216 2.54 8.90 -12.90
N TRP A 217 2.03 10.12 -13.05
CA TRP A 217 2.84 11.32 -13.26
C TRP A 217 3.81 11.58 -12.11
N ASP A 218 3.31 11.60 -10.87
CA ASP A 218 4.17 11.78 -9.69
C ASP A 218 5.16 10.62 -9.52
N GLY A 219 4.75 9.40 -9.86
CA GLY A 219 5.65 8.24 -9.92
C GLY A 219 6.79 8.42 -10.93
N SER A 220 6.50 9.03 -12.07
CA SER A 220 7.53 9.33 -13.08
C SER A 220 8.52 10.38 -12.54
N LYS A 221 8.06 11.43 -11.86
CA LYS A 221 8.98 12.37 -11.18
C LYS A 221 9.89 11.68 -10.18
N THR A 222 9.31 10.79 -9.38
CA THR A 222 10.05 9.99 -8.39
C THR A 222 11.11 9.12 -9.04
N LEU A 223 10.86 8.56 -10.23
CA LEU A 223 11.87 7.79 -10.98
C LEU A 223 13.08 8.64 -11.38
N VAL A 224 12.90 9.90 -11.79
CA VAL A 224 14.06 10.75 -12.07
C VAL A 224 14.86 10.96 -10.80
N ASP A 225 14.19 11.31 -9.70
CA ASP A 225 14.88 11.60 -8.46
C ASP A 225 15.59 10.37 -7.90
N PHE A 226 14.94 9.21 -7.95
CA PHE A 226 15.54 7.94 -7.58
C PHE A 226 16.79 7.64 -8.42
N CYS A 227 16.73 7.85 -9.74
CA CYS A 227 17.89 7.70 -10.62
C CYS A 227 19.02 8.69 -10.25
N LYS A 228 18.68 9.95 -9.95
CA LYS A 228 19.64 10.96 -9.46
C LYS A 228 20.29 10.54 -8.14
N TRP A 229 19.52 9.98 -7.22
CA TRP A 229 20.04 9.51 -5.92
C TRP A 229 20.95 8.29 -6.10
N CYS A 230 20.57 7.31 -6.93
CA CYS A 230 21.41 6.16 -7.29
C CYS A 230 22.74 6.60 -7.91
N LEU A 231 22.69 7.51 -8.89
CA LEU A 231 23.86 8.08 -9.53
C LEU A 231 24.77 8.80 -8.54
N ALA A 232 24.18 9.57 -7.61
CA ALA A 232 24.92 10.27 -6.56
C ALA A 232 25.69 9.28 -5.67
N GLU A 233 25.04 8.20 -5.25
CA GLU A 233 25.60 7.19 -4.34
C GLU A 233 26.67 6.29 -4.98
N GLY A 234 26.74 6.26 -6.32
CA GLY A 234 27.70 5.45 -7.08
C GLY A 234 27.16 4.10 -7.54
N VAL A 235 25.83 3.95 -7.61
CA VAL A 235 25.18 2.78 -8.21
C VAL A 235 25.49 2.76 -9.72
N GLN A 236 25.89 1.60 -10.24
CA GLN A 236 26.33 1.45 -11.62
C GLN A 236 25.18 1.06 -12.55
N ILE A 237 24.23 0.26 -12.05
CA ILE A 237 23.09 -0.23 -12.81
C ILE A 237 21.81 -0.04 -11.99
N LEU A 238 20.79 0.55 -12.61
CA LEU A 238 19.44 0.66 -12.06
C LEU A 238 18.46 -0.02 -13.02
N THR A 239 17.73 -1.04 -12.56
CA THR A 239 16.67 -1.69 -13.36
C THR A 239 15.30 -1.40 -12.79
N VAL A 240 14.40 -0.82 -13.56
CA VAL A 240 13.08 -0.39 -13.07
C VAL A 240 11.95 -1.14 -13.77
N TYR A 241 10.95 -1.59 -12.99
CA TYR A 241 9.77 -2.24 -13.54
C TYR A 241 8.70 -1.21 -13.89
N ALA A 242 8.71 -0.72 -15.14
CA ALA A 242 7.81 0.35 -15.59
C ALA A 242 6.43 -0.18 -16.03
N PHE A 243 6.40 -1.29 -16.77
CA PHE A 243 5.13 -1.88 -17.25
C PHE A 243 5.28 -3.39 -17.47
N SER A 244 4.45 -4.19 -16.80
CA SER A 244 4.48 -5.65 -16.94
C SER A 244 3.64 -6.15 -18.11
N THR A 245 3.91 -7.36 -18.62
CA THR A 245 3.04 -8.00 -19.62
C THR A 245 1.62 -8.20 -19.09
N GLU A 246 1.45 -8.48 -17.79
CA GLU A 246 0.12 -8.60 -17.18
C GLU A 246 -0.63 -7.27 -17.09
N ASN A 247 0.05 -6.12 -17.23
CA ASN A 247 -0.61 -4.81 -17.22
C ASN A 247 -1.43 -4.55 -18.49
N TRP A 248 -1.23 -5.31 -19.57
CA TRP A 248 -2.11 -5.28 -20.75
C TRP A 248 -3.55 -5.74 -20.47
N ASN A 249 -3.81 -6.41 -19.34
CA ASN A 249 -5.15 -6.80 -18.91
C ASN A 249 -5.97 -5.66 -18.27
N ARG A 250 -5.41 -4.45 -18.18
CA ARG A 250 -6.10 -3.26 -17.66
C ARG A 250 -7.08 -2.68 -18.69
N SER A 251 -7.87 -1.68 -18.30
CA SER A 251 -8.77 -1.02 -19.25
C SER A 251 -7.98 -0.33 -20.36
N LYS A 252 -8.54 -0.31 -21.58
CA LYS A 252 -7.93 0.38 -22.73
C LYS A 252 -7.61 1.84 -22.43
N SER A 253 -8.51 2.53 -21.72
CA SER A 253 -8.30 3.92 -21.30
C SER A 253 -7.10 4.09 -20.36
N GLU A 254 -6.90 3.17 -19.40
CA GLU A 254 -5.74 3.21 -18.50
C GLU A 254 -4.45 2.92 -19.27
N ILE A 255 -4.47 1.95 -20.18
CA ILE A 255 -3.33 1.61 -21.04
C ILE A 255 -2.93 2.80 -21.93
N SER A 256 -3.88 3.42 -22.64
CA SER A 256 -3.63 4.60 -23.47
C SER A 256 -3.03 5.75 -22.66
N ALA A 257 -3.58 6.03 -21.46
CA ALA A 257 -3.03 7.05 -20.57
C ALA A 257 -1.59 6.74 -20.15
N LEU A 258 -1.28 5.49 -19.82
CA LEU A 258 0.08 5.06 -19.44
C LEU A 258 1.08 5.21 -20.59
N MET A 259 0.70 4.83 -21.82
CA MET A 259 1.55 4.99 -22.99
C MET A 259 1.81 6.47 -23.29
N ASN A 260 0.78 7.33 -23.18
CA ASN A 260 0.95 8.77 -23.36
C ASN A 260 1.88 9.39 -22.32
N ILE A 261 1.74 9.03 -21.03
CA ILE A 261 2.65 9.46 -19.96
C ILE A 261 4.07 9.00 -20.26
N PHE A 262 4.23 7.75 -20.71
CA PHE A 262 5.54 7.20 -21.02
C PHE A 262 6.23 7.94 -22.17
N VAL A 263 5.53 8.23 -23.27
CA VAL A 263 6.09 9.02 -24.40
C VAL A 263 6.54 10.40 -23.95
N LYS A 264 5.69 11.13 -23.22
CA LYS A 264 6.03 12.47 -22.70
C LYS A 264 7.27 12.43 -21.81
N TYR A 265 7.32 11.45 -20.92
CA TYR A 265 8.41 11.32 -19.95
C TYR A 265 9.71 10.78 -20.57
N CYS A 266 9.65 9.97 -21.64
CA CYS A 266 10.83 9.50 -22.37
C CYS A 266 11.68 10.67 -22.87
N ASP A 267 11.07 11.72 -23.41
CA ASP A 267 11.83 12.88 -23.91
C ASP A 267 12.52 13.64 -22.78
N GLU A 268 11.85 13.81 -21.64
CA GLU A 268 12.41 14.46 -20.46
C GLU A 268 13.56 13.64 -19.84
N LEU A 269 13.33 12.34 -19.65
CA LEU A 269 14.33 11.41 -19.13
C LEU A 269 15.55 11.33 -20.05
N ARG A 270 15.35 11.32 -21.36
CA ARG A 270 16.41 11.31 -22.38
C ARG A 270 17.32 12.54 -22.25
N ILE A 271 16.75 13.73 -22.14
CA ILE A 271 17.54 14.99 -22.02
C ILE A 271 18.38 14.96 -20.74
N GLU A 272 17.79 14.58 -19.61
CA GLU A 272 18.51 14.48 -18.34
C GLU A 272 19.59 13.38 -18.36
N ALA A 273 19.29 12.24 -19.00
CA ALA A 273 20.22 11.13 -19.12
C ALA A 273 21.46 11.51 -19.93
N VAL A 274 21.28 12.16 -21.09
CA VAL A 274 22.40 12.68 -21.89
C VAL A 274 23.23 13.67 -21.08
N LYS A 275 22.59 14.65 -20.42
CA LYS A 275 23.28 15.65 -19.59
C LYS A 275 24.10 15.01 -18.46
N LYS A 276 23.60 13.92 -17.88
CA LYS A 276 24.23 13.26 -16.72
C LYS A 276 25.12 12.08 -17.09
N GLY A 277 25.28 11.73 -18.36
CA GLY A 277 26.06 10.57 -18.79
C GLY A 277 25.43 9.23 -18.40
N ILE A 278 24.10 9.17 -18.32
CA ILE A 278 23.34 7.95 -18.06
C ILE A 278 23.06 7.26 -19.39
N ARG A 279 23.30 5.95 -19.45
CA ARG A 279 22.93 5.10 -20.58
C ARG A 279 21.59 4.44 -20.32
N ILE A 280 20.63 4.60 -21.21
CA ILE A 280 19.32 3.97 -21.07
C ILE A 280 19.23 2.75 -21.99
N GLN A 281 18.66 1.67 -21.45
CA GLN A 281 18.28 0.47 -22.17
C GLN A 281 16.81 0.17 -21.90
N VAL A 282 16.12 -0.42 -22.87
CA VAL A 282 14.75 -0.88 -22.70
C VAL A 282 14.74 -2.41 -22.82
N LEU A 283 14.15 -3.07 -21.83
CA LEU A 283 14.00 -4.51 -21.78
C LEU A 283 12.53 -4.85 -21.98
N SER A 284 12.21 -5.52 -23.08
CA SER A 284 10.83 -5.87 -23.45
C SER A 284 10.75 -7.32 -23.92
N THR A 285 9.79 -8.07 -23.38
CA THR A 285 9.55 -9.47 -23.80
C THR A 285 8.46 -9.56 -24.87
N GLU A 286 7.53 -8.60 -24.89
CA GLU A 286 6.45 -8.50 -25.86
C GLU A 286 6.51 -7.14 -26.58
N THR A 287 7.50 -6.99 -27.47
CA THR A 287 7.71 -5.76 -28.26
C THR A 287 6.56 -5.44 -29.19
N ASP A 288 5.89 -6.48 -29.72
CA ASP A 288 4.81 -6.33 -30.71
C ASP A 288 3.54 -5.70 -30.11
N GLN A 289 3.38 -5.72 -28.79
CA GLN A 289 2.27 -5.07 -28.09
C GLN A 289 2.48 -3.56 -27.93
N ILE A 290 3.72 -3.08 -28.10
CA ILE A 290 4.07 -1.70 -27.81
C ILE A 290 3.66 -0.82 -29.01
N PRO A 291 2.88 0.25 -28.79
CA PRO A 291 2.52 1.18 -29.85
C PRO A 291 3.74 1.76 -30.57
N LYS A 292 3.59 2.02 -31.87
CA LYS A 292 4.72 2.42 -32.73
C LYS A 292 5.37 3.74 -32.30
N ASP A 293 4.57 4.72 -31.91
CA ASP A 293 5.02 6.01 -31.38
C ASP A 293 5.86 5.84 -30.10
N VAL A 294 5.42 4.95 -29.20
CA VAL A 294 6.19 4.57 -28.00
C VAL A 294 7.50 3.89 -28.40
N ALA A 295 7.46 2.93 -29.32
CA ALA A 295 8.65 2.22 -29.81
C ALA A 295 9.69 3.17 -30.45
N ASP A 296 9.24 4.11 -31.26
CA ASP A 296 10.10 5.11 -31.91
C ASP A 296 10.74 6.05 -30.87
N GLY A 297 9.96 6.49 -29.87
CA GLY A 297 10.46 7.30 -28.74
C GLY A 297 11.51 6.56 -27.90
N MET A 298 11.28 5.28 -27.60
CA MET A 298 12.25 4.44 -26.90
C MET A 298 13.54 4.26 -27.68
N LYS A 299 13.44 3.98 -28.98
CA LYS A 299 14.62 3.81 -29.83
C LYS A 299 15.48 5.07 -29.83
N LYS A 300 14.87 6.24 -30.00
CA LYS A 300 15.56 7.53 -29.92
C LYS A 300 16.26 7.73 -28.57
N MET A 301 15.58 7.41 -27.46
CA MET A 301 16.15 7.50 -26.12
C MET A 301 17.36 6.59 -25.92
N VAL A 302 17.29 5.34 -26.38
CA VAL A 302 18.41 4.38 -26.32
C VAL A 302 19.58 4.86 -27.18
N ASP A 303 19.31 5.30 -28.42
CA ASP A 303 20.34 5.75 -29.36
C ASP A 303 21.08 7.01 -28.86
N ASP A 304 20.36 7.99 -28.31
CA ASP A 304 20.92 9.24 -27.81
C ASP A 304 21.77 9.04 -26.54
N THR A 305 21.45 8.02 -25.73
CA THR A 305 22.10 7.77 -24.43
C THR A 305 23.16 6.67 -24.46
N LYS A 306 23.37 5.99 -25.60
CA LYS A 306 24.25 4.82 -25.73
C LYS A 306 25.70 5.02 -25.24
N ASN A 307 26.20 6.26 -25.30
CA ASN A 307 27.56 6.62 -24.90
C ASN A 307 27.69 6.99 -23.41
N GLY A 308 26.60 6.95 -22.64
CA GLY A 308 26.64 7.15 -21.19
C GLY A 308 27.42 6.04 -20.49
N ASP A 309 28.25 6.41 -19.53
CA ASP A 309 29.14 5.50 -18.80
C ASP A 309 29.01 5.61 -17.28
N ARG A 310 28.23 6.57 -16.77
CA ARG A 310 28.14 6.84 -15.33
C ARG A 310 27.13 5.96 -14.60
N LEU A 311 26.03 5.61 -15.26
CA LEU A 311 25.00 4.69 -14.77
C LEU A 311 24.26 4.10 -15.97
N THR A 312 23.94 2.80 -15.92
CA THR A 312 23.03 2.17 -16.88
C THR A 312 21.63 2.05 -16.26
N LEU A 313 20.63 2.66 -16.90
CA LEU A 313 19.22 2.58 -16.52
C LEU A 313 18.51 1.61 -17.46
N ASN A 314 18.13 0.44 -16.94
CA ASN A 314 17.31 -0.54 -17.64
C ASN A 314 15.83 -0.29 -17.33
N ILE A 315 15.03 -0.03 -18.35
CA ILE A 315 13.59 0.18 -18.23
C ILE A 315 12.88 -1.08 -18.73
N CYS A 316 12.26 -1.83 -17.82
CA CYS A 316 11.43 -2.97 -18.16
C CYS A 316 10.04 -2.51 -18.57
N LEU A 317 9.75 -2.53 -19.87
CA LEU A 317 8.47 -2.14 -20.48
C LEU A 317 7.89 -3.31 -21.28
N SER A 318 6.61 -3.65 -21.08
CA SER A 318 6.02 -4.86 -21.66
C SER A 318 6.89 -6.09 -21.35
N TYR A 319 7.32 -6.19 -20.09
CA TYR A 319 8.30 -7.15 -19.62
C TYR A 319 7.67 -8.16 -18.67
N GLY A 320 8.01 -9.44 -18.83
CA GLY A 320 7.73 -10.50 -17.87
C GLY A 320 8.81 -11.58 -17.91
N SER A 321 9.43 -11.86 -16.77
CA SER A 321 10.62 -12.72 -16.70
C SER A 321 10.37 -14.16 -17.16
N ARG A 322 9.18 -14.72 -16.95
CA ARG A 322 8.81 -16.01 -17.54
C ARG A 322 8.89 -16.00 -19.07
N GLY A 323 8.42 -14.91 -19.70
CA GLY A 323 8.50 -14.74 -21.15
C GLY A 323 9.95 -14.56 -21.63
N GLU A 324 10.75 -13.82 -20.86
CA GLU A 324 12.19 -13.67 -21.09
C GLU A 324 12.92 -15.02 -21.11
N ILE A 325 12.69 -15.86 -20.09
CA ILE A 325 13.30 -17.19 -19.98
C ILE A 325 12.88 -18.08 -21.16
N VAL A 326 11.60 -18.07 -21.54
CA VAL A 326 11.10 -18.81 -22.70
C VAL A 326 11.80 -18.35 -23.99
N ASN A 327 11.95 -17.04 -24.19
CA ASN A 327 12.63 -16.49 -25.36
C ASN A 327 14.13 -16.82 -25.36
N ALA A 328 14.78 -16.81 -24.19
CA ALA A 328 16.18 -17.22 -24.06
C ALA A 328 16.37 -18.70 -24.43
N CYS A 329 15.53 -19.59 -23.90
CA CYS A 329 15.53 -21.01 -24.26
C CYS A 329 15.30 -21.23 -25.78
N ARG A 330 14.37 -20.50 -26.39
CA ARG A 330 14.17 -20.54 -27.86
C ARG A 330 15.43 -20.10 -28.61
N GLY A 331 16.11 -19.06 -28.14
CA GLY A 331 17.37 -18.60 -28.69
C GLY A 331 18.47 -19.65 -28.63
N VAL A 332 18.62 -20.34 -27.49
CA VAL A 332 19.57 -21.47 -27.34
C VAL A 332 19.24 -22.60 -28.31
N ILE A 333 17.97 -23.00 -28.40
CA ILE A 333 17.53 -24.06 -29.32
C ILE A 333 17.87 -23.70 -30.77
N GLN A 334 17.67 -22.43 -31.16
CA GLN A 334 17.99 -21.97 -32.51
C GLN A 334 19.49 -22.01 -32.80
N ASP A 335 20.34 -21.63 -31.84
CA ASP A 335 21.79 -21.71 -31.98
C ASP A 335 22.27 -23.16 -32.15
N VAL A 336 21.68 -24.10 -31.39
CA VAL A 336 21.95 -25.55 -31.53
C VAL A 336 21.53 -26.04 -32.91
N GLN A 337 20.33 -25.69 -33.38
CA GLN A 337 19.83 -26.09 -34.70
C GLN A 337 20.68 -25.52 -35.85
N ASN A 338 21.23 -24.32 -35.66
CA ASN A 338 22.12 -23.68 -36.63
C ASN A 338 23.58 -24.18 -36.55
N GLY A 339 23.89 -25.10 -35.62
CA GLY A 339 25.24 -25.65 -35.42
C GLY A 339 26.24 -24.65 -34.83
N GLN A 340 25.77 -23.58 -34.19
CA GLN A 340 26.64 -22.56 -33.56
C GLN A 340 27.18 -23.04 -32.20
N ILE A 341 26.39 -23.85 -31.49
CA ILE A 341 26.74 -24.53 -30.24
C ILE A 341 26.21 -25.97 -30.26
N THR A 342 26.69 -26.82 -29.37
CA THR A 342 26.17 -28.17 -29.14
C THR A 342 25.33 -28.23 -27.86
N LEU A 343 24.53 -29.28 -27.69
CA LEU A 343 23.76 -29.49 -26.46
C LEU A 343 24.64 -29.56 -25.20
N ASN A 344 25.88 -30.05 -25.33
CA ASN A 344 26.81 -30.15 -24.22
C ASN A 344 27.41 -28.79 -23.80
N ASP A 345 27.31 -27.78 -24.68
CA ASP A 345 27.78 -26.42 -24.38
C ASP A 345 26.74 -25.62 -23.58
N VAL A 346 25.50 -26.11 -23.48
CA VAL A 346 24.40 -25.38 -22.82
C VAL A 346 24.55 -25.45 -21.30
N ASP A 347 24.86 -24.30 -20.71
CA ASP A 347 24.95 -24.10 -19.27
C ASP A 347 24.21 -22.80 -18.83
N GLU A 348 24.29 -22.47 -17.54
CA GLU A 348 23.69 -21.24 -16.99
C GLU A 348 24.22 -19.96 -17.67
N LYS A 349 25.48 -19.96 -18.10
CA LYS A 349 26.12 -18.80 -18.75
C LYS A 349 25.57 -18.59 -20.15
N ILE A 350 25.36 -19.66 -20.92
CA ILE A 350 24.72 -19.59 -22.24
C ILE A 350 23.28 -19.08 -22.13
N ILE A 351 22.52 -19.54 -21.12
CA ILE A 351 21.17 -19.03 -20.89
C ILE A 351 21.21 -17.54 -20.52
N GLN A 352 22.09 -17.14 -19.59
CA GLN A 352 22.25 -15.74 -19.18
C GLN A 352 22.54 -14.82 -20.37
N GLN A 353 23.41 -15.25 -21.30
CA GLN A 353 23.73 -14.47 -22.50
C GLN A 353 22.54 -14.27 -23.44
N LYS A 354 21.50 -15.10 -23.35
CA LYS A 354 20.27 -15.00 -24.14
C LYS A 354 19.15 -14.21 -23.43
N LEU A 355 19.30 -13.89 -22.15
CA LEU A 355 18.38 -13.01 -21.43
C LEU A 355 18.52 -11.56 -21.93
N LEU A 356 17.50 -10.73 -21.72
CA LEU A 356 17.49 -9.32 -22.14
C LEU A 356 18.53 -8.49 -21.38
N THR A 357 18.84 -8.88 -20.14
CA THR A 357 19.93 -8.28 -19.35
C THR A 357 21.33 -8.64 -19.86
N GLY A 358 21.45 -9.65 -20.73
CA GLY A 358 22.70 -10.13 -21.31
C GLY A 358 23.78 -10.38 -20.25
N THR A 359 24.96 -9.80 -20.45
CA THR A 359 26.10 -9.93 -19.52
C THR A 359 26.10 -8.91 -18.39
N SER A 360 25.00 -8.17 -18.18
CA SER A 360 24.89 -7.29 -17.01
C SER A 360 24.97 -8.11 -15.74
N THR A 361 25.56 -7.55 -14.69
CA THR A 361 25.59 -8.19 -13.37
C THR A 361 24.17 -8.33 -12.82
N ASP A 362 23.89 -9.38 -12.07
CA ASP A 362 22.62 -9.53 -11.37
C ASP A 362 22.38 -8.38 -10.37
N PRO A 363 21.12 -8.06 -10.03
CA PRO A 363 20.82 -7.11 -8.98
C PRO A 363 21.42 -7.58 -7.64
N ASP A 364 22.19 -6.72 -7.00
CA ASP A 364 22.58 -6.92 -5.60
C ASP A 364 21.35 -6.82 -4.68
N LEU A 365 20.42 -5.94 -5.06
CA LEU A 365 19.31 -5.48 -4.26
C LEU A 365 18.07 -5.31 -5.14
N ILE A 366 16.92 -5.83 -4.69
CA ILE A 366 15.60 -5.60 -5.28
C ILE A 366 14.72 -4.88 -4.26
N ILE A 367 14.26 -3.69 -4.61
CA ILE A 367 13.31 -2.90 -3.82
C ILE A 367 11.91 -3.08 -4.39
N ARG A 368 10.91 -3.24 -3.52
CA ARG A 368 9.50 -3.13 -3.90
C ARG A 368 8.74 -2.26 -2.93
N THR A 369 7.95 -1.33 -3.47
CA THR A 369 7.12 -0.40 -2.70
C THR A 369 5.71 -0.93 -2.45
N SER A 370 4.96 -0.19 -1.65
CA SER A 370 3.53 -0.33 -1.37
C SER A 370 3.11 -1.55 -0.55
N GLY A 371 4.03 -2.12 0.24
CA GLY A 371 3.74 -3.17 1.23
C GLY A 371 3.45 -4.55 0.63
N GLU A 372 3.85 -4.79 -0.62
CA GLU A 372 3.57 -6.03 -1.32
C GLU A 372 4.79 -6.97 -1.33
N TYR A 373 4.65 -8.18 -0.77
CA TYR A 373 5.74 -9.14 -0.58
C TYR A 373 5.83 -10.18 -1.68
N ARG A 374 6.09 -9.76 -2.93
CA ARG A 374 6.29 -10.67 -4.08
C ARG A 374 7.13 -10.03 -5.18
N LEU A 375 7.65 -10.81 -6.13
CA LEU A 375 8.39 -10.27 -7.30
C LEU A 375 7.49 -9.91 -8.48
N SER A 376 6.28 -10.48 -8.58
CA SER A 376 5.36 -10.20 -9.70
C SER A 376 5.98 -10.41 -11.08
N ASN A 377 6.65 -11.56 -11.29
CA ASN A 377 7.26 -11.91 -12.59
C ASN A 377 8.41 -10.97 -13.03
N PHE A 378 9.05 -10.28 -12.08
CA PHE A 378 10.20 -9.40 -12.32
C PHE A 378 11.52 -10.13 -12.09
N LEU A 379 12.42 -10.12 -13.09
CA LEU A 379 13.81 -10.59 -13.01
C LEU A 379 14.01 -11.93 -12.29
N LEU A 380 13.15 -12.93 -12.52
CA LEU A 380 13.13 -14.18 -11.75
C LEU A 380 14.46 -14.94 -11.79
N TRP A 381 15.15 -14.91 -12.94
CA TRP A 381 16.47 -15.52 -13.08
C TRP A 381 17.53 -14.71 -12.33
N GLN A 382 17.59 -13.41 -12.61
CA GLN A 382 18.60 -12.50 -12.08
C GLN A 382 18.42 -12.26 -10.56
N ALA A 383 17.21 -12.46 -10.02
CA ALA A 383 16.87 -12.25 -8.62
C ALA A 383 17.34 -13.37 -7.68
N ALA A 384 17.92 -14.46 -8.21
CA ALA A 384 18.18 -15.69 -7.45
C ALA A 384 18.97 -15.48 -6.16
N TYR A 385 19.91 -14.52 -6.16
CA TYR A 385 20.78 -14.21 -5.02
C TYR A 385 20.66 -12.77 -4.53
N SER A 386 19.68 -12.01 -5.03
CA SER A 386 19.48 -10.62 -4.64
C SER A 386 18.90 -10.50 -3.23
N GLU A 387 19.32 -9.48 -2.49
CA GLU A 387 18.63 -9.10 -1.26
C GLU A 387 17.33 -8.37 -1.58
N MET A 388 16.26 -8.67 -0.85
CA MET A 388 14.93 -8.10 -1.11
C MET A 388 14.51 -7.13 -0.01
N PHE A 389 14.12 -5.93 -0.41
CA PHE A 389 13.65 -4.88 0.49
C PHE A 389 12.22 -4.49 0.11
N PHE A 390 11.31 -4.70 1.05
CA PHE A 390 9.91 -4.35 0.90
C PHE A 390 9.61 -3.11 1.72
N LEU A 391 9.12 -2.06 1.06
CA LEU A 391 8.79 -0.78 1.68
C LEU A 391 7.27 -0.59 1.67
N ASP A 392 6.69 -0.19 2.80
CA ASP A 392 5.24 0.04 2.92
C ASP A 392 4.79 1.30 2.16
N LYS A 393 5.68 2.30 2.02
CA LYS A 393 5.42 3.53 1.27
C LYS A 393 5.07 3.25 -0.18
N GLN A 394 4.12 4.00 -0.73
CA GLN A 394 3.79 3.92 -2.15
C GLN A 394 4.89 4.60 -2.98
N TRP A 395 5.09 4.17 -4.22
CA TRP A 395 6.19 4.65 -5.06
C TRP A 395 6.31 6.19 -5.11
N PRO A 396 5.24 6.97 -5.37
CA PRO A 396 5.33 8.43 -5.42
C PRO A 396 5.69 9.12 -4.09
N GLU A 397 5.67 8.39 -2.97
CA GLU A 397 5.98 8.91 -1.63
C GLU A 397 7.45 8.68 -1.24
N LEU A 398 8.20 7.90 -2.02
CA LEU A 398 9.60 7.65 -1.75
C LEU A 398 10.40 8.95 -1.84
N ASN A 399 11.30 9.12 -0.88
CA ASN A 399 12.25 10.21 -0.86
C ASN A 399 13.69 9.68 -0.74
N LYS A 400 14.66 10.60 -0.85
CA LYS A 400 16.09 10.26 -0.79
C LYS A 400 16.45 9.46 0.46
N PHE A 401 15.90 9.83 1.62
CA PHE A 401 16.21 9.17 2.88
C PHE A 401 15.85 7.68 2.85
N ASP A 402 14.73 7.32 2.21
CA ASP A 402 14.30 5.92 2.09
C ASP A 402 15.34 5.07 1.34
N LEU A 403 15.84 5.55 0.20
CA LEU A 403 16.90 4.86 -0.55
C LEU A 403 18.20 4.78 0.27
N LEU A 404 18.59 5.87 0.93
CA LEU A 404 19.81 5.88 1.75
C LEU A 404 19.73 4.88 2.90
N GLN A 405 18.56 4.71 3.52
CA GLN A 405 18.36 3.69 4.57
C GLN A 405 18.52 2.28 4.01
N VAL A 406 17.93 2.00 2.86
CA VAL A 406 18.08 0.69 2.19
C VAL A 406 19.56 0.40 1.88
N ILE A 407 20.28 1.37 1.29
CA ILE A 407 21.71 1.23 0.99
C ILE A 407 22.54 0.98 2.25
N ARG A 408 22.27 1.72 3.33
CA ARG A 408 22.96 1.53 4.63
C ARG A 408 22.66 0.15 5.22
N GLN A 409 21.43 -0.31 5.16
CA GLN A 409 21.04 -1.62 5.68
C GLN A 409 21.73 -2.74 4.91
N TYR A 410 21.68 -2.71 3.57
CA TYR A 410 22.40 -3.64 2.70
C TYR A 410 23.90 -3.69 3.05
N ALA A 411 24.54 -2.53 3.19
CA ALA A 411 25.96 -2.45 3.53
C ALA A 411 26.28 -2.99 4.94
N ASN A 412 25.40 -2.78 5.92
CA ASN A 412 25.57 -3.27 7.29
C ASN A 412 25.35 -4.78 7.42
N ASP A 413 24.38 -5.34 6.70
CA ASP A 413 24.09 -6.78 6.76
C ASP A 413 25.21 -7.61 6.12
N ARG A 414 25.95 -7.06 5.13
CA ARG A 414 27.21 -7.68 4.66
C ARG A 414 28.30 -7.78 5.73
N LYS A 415 28.38 -6.84 6.68
CA LYS A 415 29.30 -6.99 7.83
C LYS A 415 28.92 -8.15 8.74
N ARG A 416 27.62 -8.50 8.83
CA ARG A 416 27.11 -9.63 9.62
C ARG A 416 27.33 -10.98 8.93
N ARG A 417 27.49 -10.99 7.60
CA ARG A 417 27.79 -12.19 6.79
C ARG A 417 29.27 -12.32 6.41
N PHE A 418 30.20 -11.70 7.15
CA PHE A 418 31.63 -12.07 7.06
C PHE A 418 31.82 -13.51 7.58
N GLY A 419 31.56 -14.47 6.70
CA GLY A 419 31.51 -15.89 6.99
C GLY A 419 30.85 -16.71 5.88
N LYS A 420 31.35 -16.57 4.63
CA LYS A 420 30.97 -17.30 3.40
C LYS A 420 29.62 -16.97 2.78
#